data_AF-A0A925K0I1-F1
#
_entry.id   AF-A0A925K0I1-F1
#
_cell.length_a   1.000
_cell.length_b   1.000
_cell.length_c   1.000
_cell.angle_alpha   90.00
_cell.angle_beta   90.00
_cell.angle_gamma   90.00
#
_symmetry.space_group_name_H-M   'P 1'
#
loop_
_entity.id
_entity.type
_entity.pdbx_description
1 polymer ?
#
loop_
_entity_poly.entity_id
_entity_poly.type
_entity_poly.pdbx_seq_one_letter_code
_entity_poly.pdbx_strand_id
1 'polypeptide(L)' 'MRTQETKVWDSKRQIIWLGVGIIFGTFWLAPLARDDAGRFDWQYFLQLETLLVLIIGVMFYIYSRKS' A
#
# COMPACT_ATOMS: atom_id res chain seq x y z
N MET A 1 17.94 -14.38 26.65
CA MET A 1 16.85 -14.61 25.67
C MET A 1 16.10 -13.29 25.46
N ARG A 2 16.44 -12.51 24.43
CA ARG A 2 15.85 -11.18 24.13
C ARG A 2 15.39 -11.09 22.66
N THR A 3 15.14 -12.24 22.04
CA THR A 3 15.08 -12.39 20.58
C THR A 3 13.66 -12.33 20.01
N GLN A 4 12.63 -12.34 20.87
CA GLN A 4 11.22 -12.33 20.43
C GLN A 4 10.65 -10.90 20.33
N GLU A 5 11.15 -9.96 21.13
CA GLU A 5 10.60 -8.60 21.24
C GLU A 5 10.86 -7.75 19.98
N THR A 6 12.03 -7.91 19.35
CA THR A 6 12.38 -7.23 18.09
C THR A 6 11.60 -7.76 16.89
N LYS A 7 11.28 -9.06 16.87
CA LYS A 7 10.60 -9.72 15.74
C LYS A 7 9.16 -9.26 15.60
N VAL A 8 8.47 -9.05 16.72
CA VAL A 8 7.10 -8.52 16.75
C VAL A 8 7.06 -7.05 16.33
N TRP A 9 8.05 -6.25 16.75
CA TRP A 9 8.13 -4.84 16.38
C TRP A 9 8.32 -4.63 14.88
N ASP A 10 9.18 -5.41 14.24
CA ASP A 10 9.39 -5.34 12.79
C ASP A 10 8.11 -5.71 12.03
N SER A 11 7.42 -6.78 12.46
CA SER A 11 6.15 -7.20 11.87
C SER A 11 5.04 -6.16 12.04
N LYS A 12 4.95 -5.52 13.22
CA LYS A 12 4.01 -4.42 13.48
C LYS A 12 4.30 -3.21 12.60
N ARG A 13 5.58 -2.84 12.45
CA ARG A 13 6.00 -1.74 11.59
C ARG A 13 5.68 -2.02 10.12
N GLN A 14 5.84 -3.26 9.67
CA GLN A 14 5.51 -3.68 8.31
C GLN A 14 4.00 -3.58 8.01
N ILE A 15 3.13 -3.94 8.96
CA ILE A 15 1.68 -3.76 8.85
C ILE A 15 1.29 -2.28 8.85
N ILE A 16 1.96 -1.46 9.66
CA ILE A 16 1.73 0.00 9.66
C ILE A 16 2.14 0.60 8.31
N TRP A 17 3.28 0.21 7.75
CA TRP A 17 3.71 0.65 6.41
C TRP A 17 2.77 0.19 5.30
N LEU A 18 2.21 -1.02 5.40
CA LEU A 18 1.15 -1.51 4.52
C LEU A 18 -0.09 -0.62 4.56
N GLY A 19 -0.62 -0.37 5.76
CA GLY A 19 -1.81 0.46 5.94
C GLY A 19 -1.58 1.90 5.49
N VAL A 20 -0.43 2.48 5.84
CA VAL A 20 -0.06 3.84 5.44
C VAL A 20 0.13 3.93 3.92
N GLY A 21 0.79 2.97 3.29
CA GLY A 21 0.98 2.95 1.83
C GLY A 21 -0.33 2.83 1.07
N ILE A 22 -1.27 2.01 1.56
CA ILE A 22 -2.61 1.86 0.97
C ILE A 22 -3.39 3.16 1.13
N ILE A 23 -3.51 3.68 2.36
CA ILE A 23 -4.29 4.90 2.64
C ILE A 23 -3.71 6.10 1.89
N PHE A 24 -2.39 6.29 1.94
CA PHE A 24 -1.72 7.40 1.28
C PHE A 24 -1.78 7.28 -0.25
N GLY A 25 -1.66 6.06 -0.77
CA GLY A 25 -1.86 5.76 -2.18
C GLY A 25 -3.27 6.10 -2.65
N THR A 26 -4.29 5.60 -1.95
CA THR A 26 -5.71 5.90 -2.24
C THR A 26 -6.00 7.41 -2.19
N PHE A 27 -5.46 8.13 -1.20
CA PHE A 27 -5.61 9.59 -1.11
C PHE A 27 -4.87 10.36 -2.22
N TRP A 28 -3.70 9.88 -2.65
CA TRP A 28 -2.94 10.50 -3.75
C TRP A 28 -3.56 10.22 -5.12
N LEU A 29 -4.17 9.03 -5.29
CA LEU A 29 -4.84 8.61 -6.53
C LEU A 29 -6.21 9.27 -6.72
N ALA A 30 -6.90 9.63 -5.62
CA ALA A 30 -8.20 10.29 -5.66
C ALA A 30 -8.25 11.60 -6.49
N PRO A 31 -7.27 12.53 -6.40
CA PRO A 31 -7.22 13.70 -7.27
C PRO A 31 -6.73 13.38 -8.69
N LEU A 32 -5.93 12.33 -8.88
CA LEU A 32 -5.43 11.89 -10.19
C LEU A 32 -6.52 11.25 -11.06
N ALA A 33 -7.51 10.61 -10.46
CA ALA A 33 -8.68 10.06 -11.16
C ALA A 33 -9.78 11.11 -11.42
N ARG A 34 -9.56 12.34 -10.97
CA ARG A 34 -10.46 13.46 -11.23
C ARG A 34 -10.06 14.07 -12.57
N ASP A 35 -10.77 13.65 -13.62
CA ASP A 35 -10.59 14.13 -14.98
C ASP A 35 -10.84 15.64 -15.08
N ASP A 36 -10.17 16.34 -16.01
CA ASP A 36 -10.23 17.81 -16.17
C ASP A 36 -11.66 18.34 -16.45
N ALA A 37 -12.60 17.45 -16.81
CA ALA A 37 -14.02 17.73 -17.00
C ALA A 37 -14.90 17.53 -15.75
N GLY A 38 -14.31 17.16 -14.60
CA GLY A 38 -15.03 16.94 -13.33
C GLY A 38 -15.76 15.60 -13.22
N ARG A 39 -15.58 14.68 -14.19
CA ARG A 39 -16.10 13.31 -14.10
C ARG A 39 -15.10 12.43 -13.37
N PHE A 40 -15.59 11.66 -12.40
CA PHE A 40 -14.77 10.69 -11.68
C PHE A 40 -14.77 9.38 -12.45
N ASP A 41 -13.63 9.02 -13.05
CA ASP A 41 -13.49 7.75 -13.76
C ASP A 41 -13.18 6.64 -12.74
N TRP A 42 -14.25 5.95 -12.32
CA TRP A 42 -14.18 4.85 -11.37
C TRP A 42 -13.32 3.69 -11.86
N GLN A 43 -13.25 3.45 -13.16
CA GLN A 43 -12.46 2.36 -13.73
C GLN A 43 -10.97 2.69 -13.68
N TYR A 44 -10.61 3.92 -14.02
CA TYR A 44 -9.24 4.40 -13.89
C TYR A 44 -8.76 4.44 -12.43
N PHE A 45 -9.63 4.86 -11.51
CA PHE A 45 -9.35 4.81 -10.07
C PHE A 45 -9.08 3.36 -9.59
N LEU A 46 -9.94 2.41 -9.95
CA LEU A 46 -9.78 1.00 -9.59
C LEU A 46 -8.50 0.39 -10.19
N GLN A 47 -8.11 0.78 -11.40
CA GLN A 47 -6.86 0.33 -12.00
C GLN A 47 -5.64 0.81 -11.22
N LEU A 48 -5.63 2.09 -10.82
CA LEU A 48 -4.55 2.68 -10.05
C LEU A 48 -4.48 2.10 -8.63
N GLU A 49 -5.63 1.89 -7.98
CA GLU A 49 -5.72 1.27 -6.67
C GLU A 49 -5.27 -0.21 -6.72
N THR A 50 -5.67 -0.94 -7.76
CA THR A 50 -5.22 -2.33 -7.97
C THR A 50 -3.70 -2.38 -8.18
N LEU A 51 -3.13 -1.50 -9.01
CA LEU A 51 -1.70 -1.43 -9.24
C LEU A 51 -0.92 -1.13 -7.95
N LEU A 52 -1.43 -0.19 -7.14
CA LEU A 52 -0.86 0.15 -5.84
C LEU A 52 -0.85 -1.06 -4.90
N VAL A 53 -1.99 -1.73 -4.74
CA VAL A 53 -2.09 -2.95 -3.92
C VAL A 53 -1.15 -4.04 -4.44
N LEU A 54 -1.00 -4.17 -5.75
CA LEU A 54 -0.10 -5.14 -6.37
C LEU A 54 1.37 -4.82 -6.07
N ILE A 55 1.81 -3.56 -6.19
CA ILE A 55 3.18 -3.14 -5.85
C ILE A 55 3.45 -3.36 -4.35
N ILE A 56 2.52 -2.94 -3.49
CA ILE A 56 2.62 -3.11 -2.04
C ILE A 56 2.69 -4.60 -1.68
N GLY A 57 1.84 -5.43 -2.28
CA GLY A 57 1.83 -6.88 -2.10
C GLY A 57 3.11 -7.55 -2.58
N VAL A 58 3.67 -7.12 -3.73
CA VAL A 58 4.94 -7.62 -4.26
C VAL A 58 6.12 -7.22 -3.38
N MET A 59 6.19 -5.96 -2.95
CA MET A 59 7.22 -5.51 -2.00
C MET A 59 7.12 -6.30 -0.69
N PHE A 60 5.91 -6.50 -0.17
CA PHE A 60 5.68 -7.32 1.02
C PHE A 60 6.13 -8.76 0.82
N TYR A 61 5.79 -9.37 -0.31
CA TYR A 61 6.19 -10.73 -0.66
C TYR A 61 7.71 -10.87 -0.73
N ILE A 62 8.39 -9.94 -1.42
CA ILE A 62 9.85 -9.92 -1.53
C ILE A 62 10.50 -9.73 -0.17
N TYR A 63 9.99 -8.79 0.64
CA TYR A 63 10.54 -8.50 1.97
C TYR A 63 10.33 -9.69 2.94
N SER A 64 9.16 -10.31 2.89
CA SER A 64 8.85 -11.51 3.67
C SER A 64 9.68 -12.73 3.25
N ARG A 65 10.13 -12.82 1.99
CA ARG A 65 10.96 -13.92 1.49
C ARG A 65 12.43 -13.77 1.83
N LYS A 66 12.89 -12.56 2.13
CA LYS A 66 14.28 -12.27 2.50
C LYS A 66 14.51 -12.32 4.01
N SER A 67 13.47 -12.59 4.80
CA SER A 67 13.51 -12.64 6.27
C SER A 67 13.36 -14.05 6.84
#